data_AF-A0A7A2HFK6-F1
#
_entry.id   AF-A0A7A2HFK6-F1
#
_cell.length_a   1.000
_cell.length_b   1.000
_cell.length_c   1.000
_cell.angle_alpha   90.00
_cell.angle_beta   90.00
_cell.angle_gamma   90.00
#
_symmetry.space_group_name_H-M   'P 1'
#
loop_
_entity.id
_entity.type
_entity.pdbx_description
1 polymer ?
#
loop_
_entity_poly.entity_id
_entity_poly.type
_entity_poly.pdbx_seq_one_letter_code
_entity_poly.pdbx_strand_id
1 'polypeptide(L)'
;MLDKLDAALRFQQEALNLRAQRQEVLAANIANADTPGYQARDIDFASELKKVMQRGRDATSVVALTMTSTQHIPAQALTPPSAELQYRIPDQPSLDGNTVDM
;
A
#
# COMPACT_ATOMS: atom_id res chain seq x y z
N MET A 1 10.33 30.94 -7.04
CA MET A 1 9.98 30.08 -8.21
C MET A 1 10.52 28.67 -8.06
N LEU A 2 11.70 28.49 -7.45
CA LEU A 2 12.29 27.18 -7.16
C LEU A 2 11.39 26.28 -6.30
N ASP A 3 10.72 26.82 -5.27
CA ASP A 3 9.83 26.02 -4.40
C ASP A 3 8.64 25.38 -5.12
N LYS A 4 8.09 26.04 -6.15
CA LYS A 4 6.97 25.49 -6.92
C LYS A 4 7.42 24.34 -7.83
N LEU A 5 8.62 24.44 -8.37
CA LEU A 5 9.21 23.39 -9.18
C LEU A 5 9.57 22.17 -8.32
N ASP A 6 10.15 22.41 -7.14
CA ASP A 6 10.47 21.36 -6.17
C ASP A 6 9.21 20.61 -5.71
N ALA A 7 8.14 21.34 -5.36
CA ALA A 7 6.85 20.76 -5.01
C ALA A 7 6.23 19.93 -6.16
N ALA A 8 6.31 20.41 -7.40
CA ALA A 8 5.80 19.69 -8.56
C ALA A 8 6.60 18.40 -8.85
N LEU A 9 7.93 18.45 -8.76
CA LEU A 9 8.80 17.29 -8.92
C LEU A 9 8.54 16.26 -7.82
N ARG A 10 8.39 16.70 -6.57
CA ARG A 10 8.06 15.82 -5.45
C ARG A 10 6.72 15.13 -5.64
N PHE A 11 5.70 15.85 -6.10
CA PHE A 11 4.39 15.25 -6.42
C PHE A 11 4.49 14.15 -7.47
N GLN A 12 5.16 14.43 -8.60
CA GLN A 12 5.33 13.47 -9.69
C GLN A 12 6.09 12.23 -9.21
N GLN A 13 7.14 12.42 -8.40
CA GLN A 13 7.90 11.31 -7.82
C GLN A 13 7.01 10.41 -6.96
N GLU A 14 6.19 10.98 -6.06
CA GLU A 14 5.30 10.18 -5.21
C GLU A 14 4.20 9.48 -6.02
N ALA A 15 3.65 10.15 -7.05
CA ALA A 15 2.68 9.54 -7.94
C ALA A 15 3.27 8.34 -8.72
N LEU A 16 4.51 8.47 -9.21
CA LEU A 16 5.21 7.38 -9.88
C LEU A 16 5.52 6.21 -8.94
N ASN A 17 5.96 6.50 -7.71
CA ASN A 17 6.20 5.47 -6.69
C ASN A 17 4.92 4.69 -6.37
N LEU A 18 3.81 5.40 -6.12
CA LEU A 18 2.53 4.76 -5.81
C LEU A 18 2.00 3.95 -7.01
N ARG A 19 2.22 4.44 -8.24
CA ARG A 19 1.87 3.70 -9.46
C ARG A 19 2.68 2.42 -9.61
N ALA A 20 3.98 2.45 -9.32
CA ALA A 20 4.82 1.26 -9.35
C ALA A 20 4.33 0.21 -8.33
N GLN A 21 4.04 0.63 -7.10
CA GLN A 21 3.47 -0.27 -6.07
C GLN A 21 2.14 -0.88 -6.53
N ARG A 22 1.24 -0.08 -7.12
CA ARG A 22 -0.02 -0.59 -7.66
C ARG A 22 0.19 -1.61 -8.78
N GLN A 23 1.20 -1.39 -9.64
CA GLN A 23 1.54 -2.33 -10.70
C GLN A 23 2.08 -3.65 -10.15
N GLU A 24 2.85 -3.63 -9.06
CA GLU A 24 3.29 -4.86 -8.38
C GLU A 24 2.09 -5.66 -7.84
N VAL A 25 1.12 -4.98 -7.22
CA VAL A 25 -0.12 -5.63 -6.74
C VAL A 25 -0.92 -6.22 -7.88
N LEU A 26 -1.07 -5.49 -8.98
CA LEU A 26 -1.75 -5.98 -10.19
C LEU A 26 -1.03 -7.19 -10.79
N ALA A 27 0.29 -7.14 -10.90
CA ALA A 27 1.09 -8.26 -11.39
C ALA A 27 0.96 -9.49 -10.48
N ALA A 28 0.92 -9.29 -9.16
CA ALA A 28 0.69 -10.37 -8.21
C ALA A 28 -0.70 -10.99 -8.36
N ASN A 29 -1.74 -10.18 -8.58
CA ASN A 29 -3.08 -10.70 -8.87
C ASN A 29 -3.09 -11.53 -10.16
N ILE A 30 -2.49 -11.01 -11.24
CA ILE A 30 -2.40 -11.70 -12.54
C ILE A 30 -1.65 -13.03 -12.39
N ALA A 31 -0.55 -13.05 -11.63
CA ALA A 31 0.20 -14.29 -11.37
C ALA A 31 -0.62 -15.36 -10.63
N ASN A 32 -1.65 -14.95 -9.88
CA ASN A 32 -2.56 -15.86 -9.16
C ASN A 32 -3.94 -15.98 -9.85
N ALA A 33 -4.08 -15.55 -11.10
CA ALA A 33 -5.34 -15.62 -11.84
C ALA A 33 -5.87 -17.05 -12.04
N ASP A 34 -5.00 -18.05 -12.02
CA ASP A 34 -5.38 -19.46 -12.14
C ASP A 34 -5.39 -20.19 -10.79
N THR A 35 -5.37 -19.45 -9.66
CA THR A 35 -5.42 -20.04 -8.32
C THR A 35 -6.86 -20.04 -7.79
N PRO A 36 -7.49 -21.22 -7.58
CA PRO A 36 -8.85 -21.30 -7.05
C PRO A 36 -9.00 -20.58 -5.70
N GLY A 37 -10.08 -19.81 -5.54
CA GLY A 37 -10.38 -19.07 -4.32
C GLY A 37 -9.48 -17.85 -4.03
N TYR A 38 -8.67 -17.40 -4.99
CA TYR A 38 -7.81 -16.22 -4.79
C TYR A 38 -8.63 -14.92 -4.68
N GLN A 39 -8.24 -14.07 -3.73
CA GLN A 39 -8.89 -12.78 -3.48
C GLN A 39 -8.01 -11.62 -3.93
N ALA A 40 -8.34 -11.01 -5.06
CA ALA A 40 -7.60 -9.92 -5.66
C ALA A 40 -7.68 -8.66 -4.80
N ARG A 41 -6.55 -7.95 -4.73
CA ARG A 41 -6.42 -6.69 -3.97
C ARG A 41 -6.06 -5.53 -4.89
N ASP A 42 -6.38 -4.31 -4.46
CA ASP A 42 -5.92 -3.08 -5.11
C ASP A 42 -5.66 -1.99 -4.07
N ILE A 43 -5.04 -0.91 -4.53
CA ILE A 43 -4.85 0.32 -3.80
C ILE A 43 -5.84 1.35 -4.34
N ASP A 44 -6.57 2.03 -3.46
CA ASP A 44 -7.28 3.26 -3.84
C ASP A 44 -6.27 4.38 -4.09
N PHE A 45 -5.80 4.46 -5.33
CA PHE A 45 -4.74 5.37 -5.74
C PHE A 45 -5.04 6.84 -5.40
N ALA A 46 -6.27 7.30 -5.58
CA ALA A 46 -6.62 8.70 -5.34
C ALA A 46 -6.55 9.04 -3.86
N SER A 47 -7.11 8.16 -3.02
CA SER A 47 -7.07 8.31 -1.57
C SER A 47 -5.65 8.20 -1.03
N GLU A 48 -4.87 7.22 -1.48
CA GLU A 48 -3.48 7.04 -1.03
C GLU A 48 -2.56 8.17 -1.49
N LEU A 49 -2.68 8.64 -2.74
CA LEU A 49 -1.88 9.78 -3.23
C LEU A 49 -2.16 11.03 -2.39
N LYS A 50 -3.44 11.28 -2.07
CA LYS A 50 -3.83 12.39 -1.19
C LYS A 50 -3.25 12.22 0.22
N LYS A 51 -3.27 11.01 0.79
CA LYS A 51 -2.66 10.70 2.09
C LYS A 51 -1.16 10.99 2.07
N VAL A 52 -0.43 10.53 1.05
CA VAL A 52 1.02 10.75 0.91
C VAL A 52 1.35 12.24 0.75
N MET A 53 0.56 12.98 -0.03
CA MET A 53 0.75 14.43 -0.19
C MET A 53 0.51 15.21 1.10
N GLN A 54 -0.49 14.81 1.91
CA GLN A 54 -0.86 15.50 3.14
C GLN A 54 0.07 15.15 4.31
N ARG A 55 0.47 13.88 4.42
CA ARG A 55 1.22 13.36 5.56
C ARG A 55 2.74 13.44 5.37
N GLY A 56 3.20 13.49 4.12
CA GLY A 56 4.61 13.27 3.80
C GLY A 56 5.05 11.84 4.17
N ARG A 57 6.17 11.38 3.62
CA ARG A 57 6.74 10.05 3.96
C ARG A 57 7.21 9.91 5.41
N ASP A 58 7.18 10.99 6.19
CA ASP A 58 7.71 11.06 7.56
C ASP A 58 6.87 10.31 8.61
N ALA A 59 5.72 9.75 8.25
CA ALA A 59 4.97 8.87 9.14
C ALA A 59 5.58 7.45 9.22
N THR A 60 6.86 7.35 9.55
CA THR A 60 7.43 6.09 10.02
C THR A 60 6.87 5.84 11.41
N SER A 61 5.92 4.92 11.51
CA SER A 61 5.29 4.62 12.80
C SER A 61 6.19 3.66 13.56
N VAL A 62 6.57 4.06 14.77
CA VAL A 62 7.28 3.18 15.71
C VAL A 62 6.24 2.54 16.60
N VAL A 63 6.10 1.23 16.50
CA VAL A 63 5.28 0.45 17.42
C VAL A 63 6.20 -0.07 18.52
N ALA A 64 5.99 0.38 19.74
CA ALA A 64 6.69 -0.11 20.92
C ALA A 64 5.74 -0.95 21.77
N LEU A 65 6.20 -2.13 22.20
CA LEU A 65 5.43 -2.96 23.14
C LEU A 65 5.58 -2.42 24.56
N THR A 66 4.49 -2.47 25.34
CA THR A 66 4.53 -2.09 26.76
C THR A 66 5.23 -3.19 27.55
N MET A 67 6.27 -2.83 28.29
CA MET A 67 6.96 -3.76 29.18
C MET A 67 6.14 -3.98 30.46
N THR A 68 5.83 -5.24 30.76
CA THR A 68 5.09 -5.61 31.99
C THR A 68 5.99 -5.78 33.21
N SER A 69 7.30 -5.90 32.99
CA SER A 69 8.32 -6.02 34.03
C SER A 69 9.59 -5.31 33.58
N THR A 70 10.37 -4.80 34.53
CA THR A 70 11.64 -4.12 34.29
C THR A 70 12.74 -5.04 33.76
N GLN A 71 12.57 -6.36 33.87
CA GLN A 71 13.51 -7.37 33.36
C GLN A 71 13.21 -7.81 31.92
N HIS A 72 12.10 -7.36 31.33
CA HIS A 72 11.78 -7.71 29.95
C HIS A 72 12.65 -6.93 28.96
N ILE A 73 12.87 -7.51 27.78
CA ILE A 73 13.64 -6.84 26.72
C ILE A 73 12.70 -5.87 26.00
N PRO A 74 13.08 -4.60 25.81
CA PRO A 74 12.27 -3.66 25.04
C PRO A 74 12.18 -4.12 23.57
N ALA A 75 10.96 -4.18 23.05
CA ALA A 75 10.68 -4.56 21.67
C ALA A 75 10.04 -3.38 20.93
N GLN A 76 10.69 -2.93 19.87
CA GLN A 76 10.24 -1.86 18.99
C GLN A 76 10.31 -2.31 17.54
N ALA A 77 9.28 -1.99 16.76
CA ALA A 77 9.23 -2.25 15.33
C ALA A 77 9.01 -0.95 14.57
N LEU A 78 9.86 -0.70 13.57
CA LEU A 78 9.64 0.34 12.57
C LEU A 78 8.68 -0.22 11.52
N THR A 79 7.51 0.39 11.39
CA THR A 79 6.55 0.03 10.36
C THR A 79 6.68 1.06 9.23
N PRO A 80 7.22 0.67 8.05
CA PRO A 80 7.28 1.57 6.91
C PRO A 80 5.85 1.92 6.47
N PRO A 81 5.63 3.14 5.93
CA PRO A 81 4.35 3.49 5.35
C PRO A 81 4.07 2.57 4.15
N SER A 82 3.05 1.72 4.29
CA SER A 82 2.52 0.89 3.21
C SER A 82 1.17 1.45 2.76
N ALA A 83 0.90 1.35 1.45
CA ALA A 83 -0.43 1.62 0.92
C ALA A 83 -1.40 0.56 1.43
N GLU A 84 -2.57 0.99 1.89
CA GLU A 84 -3.60 0.10 2.39
C GLU A 84 -4.21 -0.70 1.23
N LEU A 85 -4.02 -2.02 1.25
CA LEU A 85 -4.58 -2.92 0.25
C LEU A 85 -6.02 -3.26 0.59
N GLN A 86 -6.92 -3.05 -0.37
CA GLN A 86 -8.34 -3.35 -0.25
C GLN A 86 -8.72 -4.48 -1.20
N TYR A 87 -9.72 -5.28 -0.81
CA TYR A 87 -10.26 -6.29 -1.70
C TYR A 87 -11.04 -5.66 -2.85
N ARG A 88 -10.87 -6.20 -4.06
CA ARG A 88 -11.68 -5.78 -5.20
C ARG A 88 -13.07 -6.40 -5.11
N ILE A 89 -14.03 -5.68 -5.69
CA ILE A 89 -15.33 -6.24 -6.05
C ILE A 89 -15.19 -6.67 -7.53
N PRO A 90 -15.22 -7.97 -7.86
CA PRO A 90 -15.10 -8.43 -9.23
C PRO A 90 -16.37 -8.07 -10.02
N ASP A 91 -16.21 -7.54 -11.23
CA ASP A 91 -17.34 -7.36 -12.15
C ASP A 91 -17.73 -8.70 -12.79
N GLN A 92 -16.74 -9.58 -13.01
CA GLN A 92 -16.91 -10.93 -13.54
C GLN A 92 -16.42 -11.99 -12.55
N PRO A 93 -17.30 -12.53 -11.67
CA PRO A 93 -16.91 -13.55 -10.71
C PRO A 93 -16.57 -14.87 -11.43
N SER A 94 -15.41 -15.45 -11.12
CA SER A 94 -15.03 -16.76 -11.62
C SER A 94 -15.80 -17.88 -10.91
N LEU A 95 -16.01 -18.99 -11.62
CA LEU A 95 -16.75 -20.16 -11.11
C LEU A 95 -16.01 -20.86 -9.95
N ASP A 96 -14.70 -20.68 -9.85
CA ASP A 96 -13.83 -21.23 -8.82
C ASP A 96 -13.64 -20.31 -7.60
N GLY A 97 -14.38 -19.20 -7.55
CA GLY A 97 -14.27 -18.21 -6.46
C GLY A 97 -13.05 -17.30 -6.56
N ASN A 98 -12.32 -17.32 -7.68
CA ASN A 98 -11.33 -16.30 -7.97
C ASN A 98 -12.01 -14.95 -8.28
N THR A 99 -11.42 -13.88 -7.74
CA THR A 99 -11.90 -12.50 -7.90
C THR A 99 -10.95 -11.64 -8.75
N VAL A 100 -9.95 -12.26 -9.39
CA VAL A 100 -9.11 -11.60 -10.40
C VAL A 100 -9.94 -11.41 -11.66
N ASP A 101 -10.04 -10.15 -12.12
CA ASP A 101 -10.69 -9.76 -13.37
C ASP A 101 -9.60 -9.38 -14.40
N MET A 102 -9.79 -9.75 -15.67
CA MET A 102 -8.84 -9.59 -16.77
C MET A 102 -9.45 -8.80 -17.92
#